data_AF-X1BYQ6-F1
#
_entry.id   AF-X1BYQ6-F1
#
_cell.length_a   1.000
_cell.length_b   1.000
_cell.length_c   1.000
_cell.angle_alpha   90.00
_cell.angle_beta   90.00
_cell.angle_gamma   90.00
#
_symmetry.space_group_name_H-M   'P 1'
#
loop_
_entity.id
_entity.type
_entity.pdbx_description
1 polymer ?
#
loop_
_entity_poly.entity_id
_entity_poly.type
_entity_poly.pdbx_seq_one_letter_code
_entity_poly.pdbx_strand_id
1 'polypeptide(L)' 'RGKLKSKIIGCINDDFDDVGKVHFGIIYLIEIESSDIEVREKSKMEGKLVNKKELLRYKNKMERWSQIMIANLL' A
#
# COMPACT_ATOMS: atom_id res chain seq x y z
N ARG A 1 8.75 -8.16 -20.31
CA ARG A 1 8.30 -7.22 -19.25
C ARG A 1 6.79 -7.12 -19.40
N GLY A 2 6.01 -7.66 -18.45
CA GLY A 2 4.55 -7.76 -18.55
C GLY A 2 3.87 -6.39 -18.58
N LYS A 3 2.60 -6.34 -19.01
CA LYS A 3 1.84 -5.10 -18.97
C LYS A 3 1.47 -4.78 -17.52
N LEU A 4 1.79 -3.56 -17.10
CA LEU A 4 1.31 -2.99 -15.84
C LEU A 4 0.10 -2.11 -16.14
N LYS A 5 -0.99 -2.32 -15.42
CA LYS A 5 -2.14 -1.41 -15.42
C LYS A 5 -2.20 -0.69 -14.08
N SER A 6 -2.49 0.60 -14.10
CA SER A 6 -2.70 1.39 -12.90
C SER A 6 -4.04 2.12 -12.98
N LYS A 7 -4.70 2.26 -11.83
CA LYS A 7 -5.94 3.01 -11.68
C LYS A 7 -5.90 3.81 -10.39
N ILE A 8 -6.29 5.08 -10.45
CA ILE A 8 -6.56 5.87 -9.24
C ILE A 8 -7.88 5.37 -8.64
N ILE A 9 -7.84 4.96 -7.39
CA ILE A 9 -9.00 4.40 -6.67
C ILE A 9 -9.45 5.26 -5.50
N GLY A 10 -8.72 6.33 -5.18
CA GLY A 10 -9.10 7.27 -4.13
C GLY A 10 -7.97 8.22 -3.75
N CYS A 11 -8.19 8.95 -2.67
CA CYS A 11 -7.20 9.82 -2.03
C CYS A 11 -7.28 9.69 -0.51
N ILE A 12 -6.21 10.09 0.18
CA ILE A 12 -6.12 10.17 1.65
C ILE A 12 -5.75 11.61 2.00
N ASN A 13 -6.56 12.23 2.84
CA ASN A 13 -6.25 13.49 3.50
C ASN A 13 -6.51 13.28 5.01
N ASP A 14 -5.46 12.96 5.77
CA ASP A 14 -5.54 12.57 7.18
C ASP A 14 -4.64 13.50 8.01
N ASP A 15 -5.24 14.49 8.67
CA ASP A 15 -4.55 15.52 9.47
C ASP A 15 -4.20 15.06 10.89
N PHE A 16 -4.04 13.74 11.10
CA PHE A 16 -3.90 13.14 12.42
C PHE A 16 -2.61 13.57 13.14
N ASP A 17 -1.49 13.64 12.42
CA ASP A 17 -0.19 14.06 12.94
C ASP A 17 0.43 15.18 12.08
N ASP A 18 1.58 15.68 12.50
CA ASP A 18 2.24 16.82 11.83
C ASP A 18 2.71 16.48 10.41
N VAL A 19 2.94 15.19 10.11
CA VAL A 19 3.26 14.73 8.75
C VAL A 19 1.99 14.72 7.91
N GLY A 20 0.90 14.13 8.43
CA GLY A 20 -0.40 14.05 7.75
C GLY A 20 -0.96 15.41 7.35
N LYS A 21 -0.86 16.42 8.22
CA LYS A 21 -1.32 17.81 7.98
C LYS A 21 -0.71 18.48 6.76
N VAL A 22 0.42 17.98 6.26
CA VAL A 22 1.14 18.56 5.11
C VAL A 22 1.24 17.60 3.93
N HIS A 23 0.59 16.43 3.98
CA HIS A 23 0.62 15.44 2.90
C HIS A 23 -0.78 15.07 2.42
N PHE A 24 -0.95 15.12 1.10
CA PHE A 24 -2.13 14.62 0.41
C PHE A 24 -1.77 13.36 -0.39
N GLY A 25 -2.42 12.24 -0.09
CA GLY A 25 -2.15 10.95 -0.71
C GLY A 25 -3.08 10.65 -1.90
N ILE A 26 -2.54 10.15 -3.01
CA ILE A 26 -3.31 9.54 -4.10
C ILE A 26 -3.12 8.03 -4.05
N ILE A 27 -4.22 7.30 -4.08
CA ILE A 27 -4.22 5.85 -3.99
C ILE A 27 -4.28 5.25 -5.40
N TYR A 28 -3.28 4.44 -5.73
CA TYR A 28 -3.23 3.65 -6.97
C TYR A 28 -3.45 2.17 -6.69
N LEU A 29 -4.31 1.54 -7.48
CA LEU A 29 -4.34 0.09 -7.66
C LEU A 29 -3.44 -0.27 -8.83
N ILE A 30 -2.46 -1.15 -8.60
CA ILE A 30 -1.56 -1.67 -9.62
C ILE A 30 -1.91 -3.12 -9.89
N GLU A 31 -2.23 -3.43 -11.13
CA GLU A 31 -2.49 -4.79 -11.61
C GLU A 31 -1.34 -5.24 -12.50
N ILE A 32 -0.87 -6.45 -12.25
CA ILE A 32 0.28 -7.07 -12.93
C ILE A 32 -0.09 -8.49 -13.36
N GLU A 33 0.55 -8.96 -14.41
CA GLU A 33 0.28 -10.29 -15.00
C GLU A 33 1.07 -11.43 -14.31
N SER A 34 2.08 -11.10 -13.51
CA SER A 34 2.96 -12.07 -12.84
C SER A 34 3.25 -11.66 -11.40
N SER A 35 3.36 -12.63 -10.49
CA SER A 35 3.78 -12.42 -9.10
C SER A 35 5.29 -12.31 -8.92
N ASP A 36 6.05 -12.25 -10.03
CA ASP A 36 7.50 -12.02 -10.04
C ASP A 36 7.84 -10.55 -9.69
N ILE A 37 7.65 -10.22 -8.41
CA ILE A 37 7.99 -8.93 -7.82
C ILE A 37 8.99 -9.15 -6.68
N GLU A 38 10.03 -8.32 -6.65
CA GLU A 38 10.96 -8.26 -5.54
C GLU A 38 11.24 -6.82 -5.10
N VAL A 39 11.64 -6.67 -3.83
CA VAL A 39 12.13 -5.39 -3.29
C VAL A 39 13.52 -5.12 -3.88
N ARG A 40 13.67 -3.96 -4.54
CA ARG A 40 14.94 -3.55 -5.15
C ARG A 40 15.99 -3.15 -4.11
N GLU A 41 15.59 -2.48 -3.04
CA GLU A 41 16.49 -2.05 -1.96
C GLU A 41 16.54 -3.07 -0.83
N LYS A 42 17.49 -4.01 -0.91
CA LYS A 42 17.59 -5.16 0.01
C LYS A 42 18.35 -4.87 1.33
N SER A 43 18.98 -3.70 1.45
CA SER A 43 19.78 -3.33 2.64
C SER A 43 18.96 -2.74 3.79
N LYS A 44 17.85 -2.08 3.47
CA LYS A 44 17.00 -1.40 4.46
C LYS A 44 15.58 -1.95 4.52
N MET A 45 15.16 -2.68 3.48
CA MET A 45 13.77 -3.06 3.31
C MET A 45 13.64 -4.53 2.93
N GLU A 46 12.60 -5.13 3.47
CA GLU A 46 12.10 -6.44 3.08
C GLU A 46 10.63 -6.30 2.66
N GLY A 47 10.14 -7.26 1.88
CA GLY A 47 8.77 -7.23 1.40
C GLY A 47 8.37 -8.57 0.79
N LYS A 48 7.08 -8.88 0.88
CA LYS A 48 6.49 -10.08 0.30
C LYS A 48 5.07 -9.80 -0.17
N LEU A 49 4.65 -10.52 -1.21
CA LEU A 49 3.25 -10.58 -1.58
C LEU A 49 2.48 -11.46 -0.59
N VAL A 50 1.33 -10.98 -0.14
CA VAL A 50 0.43 -11.70 0.76
C VAL A 50 -0.99 -11.67 0.20
N ASN A 51 -1.78 -12.69 0.54
CA ASN A 51 -3.20 -12.67 0.18
C ASN A 51 -4.00 -11.75 1.12
N LYS A 52 -5.25 -11.44 0.74
CA LYS A 52 -6.12 -10.54 1.51
C LYS A 52 -6.30 -10.97 2.97
N LYS A 53 -6.46 -12.27 3.24
CA LYS A 53 -6.66 -12.79 4.61
C LYS A 53 -5.41 -12.59 5.48
N GLU A 54 -4.24 -12.77 4.90
CA GLU A 54 -2.96 -12.53 5.57
C GLU A 54 -2.72 -11.04 5.82
N LEU A 55 -3.05 -10.18 4.86
CA LEU A 55 -2.87 -8.74 4.98
C LEU A 55 -3.62 -8.16 6.20
N LEU A 56 -4.83 -8.66 6.49
CA LEU A 56 -5.58 -8.26 7.68
C LEU A 56 -4.84 -8.53 9.00
N ARG A 57 -3.99 -9.56 9.06
CA ARG A 57 -3.16 -9.88 10.24
C ARG A 57 -2.09 -8.83 10.49
N TYR A 58 -1.72 -8.07 9.47
CA TYR A 58 -0.73 -7.00 9.58
C TYR A 58 -1.35 -5.64 9.89
N LYS A 59 -2.67 -5.45 9.79
CA LYS A 59 -3.35 -4.16 9.96
C LYS A 59 -2.82 -3.37 11.17
N ASN A 60 -2.84 -3.98 12.36
CA ASN A 60 -2.44 -3.30 13.59
C ASN A 60 -0.92 -3.10 13.75
N LYS A 61 -0.11 -3.68 12.87
CA LYS A 61 1.35 -3.50 12.80
C LYS A 61 1.76 -2.44 11.77
N MET A 62 0.82 -1.96 10.97
CA MET A 62 1.06 -0.98 9.93
C MET A 62 0.90 0.44 10.45
N GLU A 63 1.51 1.39 9.77
CA GLU A 63 1.31 2.82 10.04
C GLU A 63 -0.08 3.29 9.57
N ARG A 64 -0.42 4.50 9.99
CA ARG A 64 -1.76 5.10 9.88
C ARG A 64 -2.38 5.01 8.48
N TRP A 65 -1.68 5.48 7.45
CA TRP A 65 -2.24 5.48 6.09
C TRP A 65 -2.46 4.06 5.55
N SER A 66 -1.56 3.13 5.87
CA SER A 66 -1.73 1.71 5.55
C SER A 66 -2.91 1.09 6.30
N GLN A 67 -3.18 1.50 7.54
CA GLN A 67 -4.38 1.08 8.28
C GLN A 67 -5.68 1.61 7.63
N ILE A 68 -5.70 2.87 7.22
CA ILE A 68 -6.83 3.49 6.50
C ILE A 68 -7.10 2.71 5.20
N MET A 69 -6.05 2.42 4.43
CA MET A 69 -6.12 1.62 3.21
C MET A 69 -6.73 0.24 3.44
N ILE A 70 -6.20 -0.50 4.41
CA ILE A 70 -6.67 -1.86 4.74
C ILE A 70 -8.12 -1.84 5.24
N ALA A 71 -8.56 -0.79 5.93
CA ALA A 71 -9.92 -0.69 6.46
C ALA A 71 -10.99 -0.33 5.42
N ASN A 72 -10.62 0.32 4.32
CA ASN A 72 -11.57 0.86 3.33
C ASN A 72 -11.56 0.12 1.98
N LEU A 73 -10.51 -0.64 1.65
CA LEU A 73 -10.33 -1.26 0.33
C LEU A 73 -10.27 -2.79 0.35
N LEU A 74 -10.36 -3.39 1.53
CA LEU A 74 -10.49 -4.83 1.76
C LEU A 74 -11.76 -5.13 2.54
#